data_AF-A0ABD1KD83-F1
#
_entry.id   AF-A0ABD1KD83-F1
#
_cell.length_a   1.000
_cell.length_b   1.000
_cell.length_c   1.000
_cell.angle_alpha   90.00
_cell.angle_beta   90.00
_cell.angle_gamma   90.00
#
_symmetry.space_group_name_H-M   'P 1'
#
loop_
_entity.id
_entity.type
_entity.pdbx_description
1 polymer ?
#
loop_
_entity_poly.entity_id
_entity_poly.type
_entity_poly.pdbx_seq_one_letter_code
_entity_poly.pdbx_strand_id
1 'polypeptide(L)'
;MNDDLTTAWLRSVVGKFSFRPRLLVWDAYRCHISTSTKQELRPYNITTAVIPGCCTKYVQALDVMWNQPFKASLHASYDEWLAGDTDKQYTSGGNLKAPSRRLLLDWVLVAWDKLDKDLIIKSFKVCGQSVKPDGSEDDLILCFREGQPCAAGRQALTAARLREEGNRHAAEHEEDEEELYNNELVVETGASDEEITERDEEEEESVEED
;
A
#
# COMPACT_ATOMS: atom_id res chain seq x y z
N MET A 1 15.89 4.57 12.70
CA MET A 1 15.26 5.13 11.49
C MET A 1 14.59 6.44 11.89
N ASN A 2 14.66 7.48 11.06
CA ASN A 2 13.97 8.77 11.25
C ASN A 2 13.41 9.22 9.89
N ASP A 3 12.76 10.39 9.80
CA ASP A 3 12.16 10.89 8.56
C ASP A 3 13.16 11.00 7.40
N ASP A 4 14.37 11.50 7.66
CA ASP A 4 15.41 11.65 6.64
C ASP A 4 15.86 10.29 6.08
N LEU A 5 16.08 9.33 6.98
CA LEU A 5 16.47 7.97 6.58
C LEU A 5 15.31 7.24 5.87
N THR A 6 14.06 7.44 6.29
CA THR A 6 12.88 6.92 5.58
C THR A 6 12.80 7.49 4.18
N THR A 7 12.98 8.80 4.03
CA THR A 7 13.01 9.46 2.72
C THR A 7 14.14 8.92 1.85
N ALA A 8 15.34 8.76 2.40
CA ALA A 8 16.48 8.19 1.69
C ALA A 8 16.22 6.74 1.25
N TRP A 9 15.58 5.94 2.10
CA TRP A 9 15.20 4.56 1.79
C TRP A 9 14.12 4.50 0.70
N LEU A 10 13.07 5.33 0.77
CA LEU A 10 12.05 5.43 -0.26
C LEU A 10 12.66 5.75 -1.63
N ARG A 11 13.59 6.70 -1.67
CA ARG A 11 14.26 7.12 -2.91
C ARG A 11 15.19 6.05 -3.48
N SER A 12 15.95 5.38 -2.62
CA SER A 12 17.01 4.45 -3.06
C SER A 12 16.55 3.00 -3.22
N VAL A 13 15.62 2.53 -2.40
CA VAL A 13 15.18 1.12 -2.36
C VAL A 13 13.82 0.94 -3.03
N VAL A 14 12.84 1.78 -2.69
CA VAL A 14 11.47 1.63 -3.22
C VAL A 14 11.37 2.18 -4.65
N GLY A 15 11.96 3.36 -4.86
CA GLY A 15 11.98 4.04 -6.15
C GLY A 15 10.62 4.60 -6.57
N LYS A 16 10.63 5.78 -7.21
CA LYS A 16 9.41 6.47 -7.66
C LYS A 16 8.72 5.77 -8.82
N PHE A 17 9.53 5.27 -9.75
CA PHE A 17 9.05 4.79 -11.04
C PHE A 17 8.53 3.35 -10.94
N SER A 18 7.28 3.15 -11.34
CA SER A 18 6.67 1.83 -11.55
C SER A 18 5.53 1.94 -12.55
N PHE A 19 5.52 1.07 -13.55
CA PHE A 19 4.43 0.96 -14.52
C PHE A 19 3.15 0.36 -13.94
N ARG A 20 3.24 -0.27 -12.76
CA ARG A 20 2.09 -0.90 -12.08
C ARG A 20 1.85 -0.27 -10.71
N PRO A 21 0.60 -0.18 -10.26
CA PRO A 21 0.28 0.16 -8.88
C PRO A 21 0.97 -0.81 -7.92
N ARG A 22 1.43 -0.29 -6.78
CA ARG A 22 2.09 -1.08 -5.74
C ARG A 22 1.44 -0.81 -4.39
N LEU A 23 1.49 -1.81 -3.51
CA LEU A 23 1.06 -1.67 -2.12
C LEU A 23 2.29 -1.68 -1.22
N LEU A 24 2.43 -0.66 -0.37
CA LEU A 24 3.42 -0.61 0.70
C LEU A 24 2.71 -0.79 2.04
N VAL A 25 2.95 -1.92 2.69
CA VAL A 25 2.41 -2.22 4.02
C VAL A 25 3.51 -2.08 5.06
N TRP A 26 3.28 -1.28 6.09
CA TRP A 26 4.24 -1.05 7.18
C TRP A 26 3.52 -0.73 8.50
N ASP A 27 4.25 -0.77 9.61
CA ASP A 27 3.71 -0.43 10.93
C ASP A 27 3.49 1.08 11.12
N ALA A 28 2.75 1.42 12.17
CA ALA A 28 2.51 2.80 12.59
C ALA A 28 3.74 3.46 13.26
N TYR A 29 4.97 3.10 12.87
CA TYR A 29 6.17 3.75 13.40
C TYR A 29 6.19 5.25 13.02
N ARG A 30 6.70 6.10 13.93
CA ARG A 30 6.52 7.56 13.84
C ARG A 30 6.95 8.14 12.49
N CYS A 31 8.07 7.71 11.93
CA CYS A 31 8.55 8.21 10.64
C CYS A 31 7.86 7.57 9.43
N HIS A 32 7.11 6.48 9.58
CA HIS A 32 6.30 5.89 8.49
C HIS A 32 4.99 6.66 8.29
N ILE A 33 4.43 7.21 9.37
CA ILE A 33 3.14 7.92 9.34
C ILE A 33 3.27 9.45 9.34
N SER A 34 4.50 9.97 9.32
CA SER A 34 4.79 11.41 9.39
C SER A 34 4.31 12.15 8.13
N THR A 35 4.06 13.45 8.28
CA THR A 35 3.66 14.32 7.17
C THR A 35 4.72 14.37 6.07
N SER A 36 6.00 14.40 6.45
CA SER A 36 7.15 14.39 5.54
C SER A 36 7.16 13.14 4.65
N THR A 37 7.00 11.96 5.25
CA THR A 37 6.95 10.69 4.53
C THR A 37 5.73 10.61 3.60
N LYS A 38 4.55 11.06 4.05
CA LYS A 38 3.36 11.15 3.20
C LYS A 38 3.58 12.07 2.01
N GLN A 39 4.24 13.22 2.21
CA GLN A 39 4.58 14.14 1.13
C GLN A 39 5.57 13.53 0.13
N GLU A 40 6.61 12.84 0.61
CA GLU A 40 7.55 12.14 -0.26
C GLU A 40 6.85 11.08 -1.11
N LEU A 41 5.88 10.34 -0.56
CA LEU A 41 5.17 9.28 -1.27
C LEU A 41 4.14 9.76 -2.31
N ARG A 42 3.67 11.02 -2.25
CA ARG A 42 2.68 11.56 -3.22
C ARG A 42 3.02 11.31 -4.71
N PRO A 43 4.26 11.53 -5.19
CA PRO A 43 4.63 11.25 -6.57
C PRO A 43 4.85 9.76 -6.90
N TYR A 44 4.72 8.84 -5.94
CA TYR A 44 4.93 7.41 -6.17
C TYR A 44 3.61 6.77 -6.62
N ASN A 45 3.67 5.83 -7.57
CA ASN A 45 2.54 4.95 -7.88
C ASN A 45 2.39 3.84 -6.80
N ILE A 46 2.14 4.26 -5.55
CA ILE A 46 2.09 3.41 -4.35
C ILE A 46 0.88 3.79 -3.50
N THR A 47 0.06 2.80 -3.16
CA THR A 47 -0.91 2.87 -2.07
C THR A 47 -0.22 2.41 -0.78
N THR A 48 -0.37 3.16 0.31
CA THR A 48 0.16 2.76 1.62
C THR A 48 -0.93 2.16 2.50
N ALA A 49 -0.62 1.08 3.20
CA ALA A 49 -1.43 0.53 4.28
C ALA A 49 -0.64 0.54 5.60
N VAL A 50 -1.22 1.12 6.64
CA VAL A 50 -0.60 1.21 7.96
C VAL A 50 -1.17 0.13 8.87
N ILE A 51 -0.30 -0.71 9.41
CA ILE A 51 -0.67 -1.71 10.41
C ILE A 51 -0.86 -1.00 11.76
N PRO A 52 -2.03 -1.13 12.41
CA PRO A 52 -2.26 -0.55 13.72
C PRO A 52 -1.29 -1.08 14.78
N GLY A 53 -1.12 -0.31 15.85
CA GLY A 53 -0.30 -0.72 16.99
C GLY A 53 -0.70 -2.10 17.53
N CYS A 54 0.29 -2.91 17.92
CA CYS A 54 0.11 -4.28 18.41
C CYS A 54 -0.42 -5.31 17.39
N CYS A 55 -0.68 -4.93 16.13
CA CYS A 55 -1.21 -5.84 15.11
C CYS A 55 -0.14 -6.47 14.21
N THR A 56 1.14 -6.09 14.32
CA THR A 56 2.22 -6.61 13.47
C THR A 56 2.32 -8.14 13.53
N LYS A 57 2.18 -8.72 14.73
CA LYS A 57 2.15 -10.19 14.95
C LYS A 57 1.01 -10.93 14.25
N TYR A 58 0.03 -10.23 13.69
CA TYR A 58 -1.11 -10.83 12.99
C TYR A 58 -1.08 -10.58 11.49
N VAL A 59 -0.64 -9.40 11.07
CA VAL A 59 -0.79 -8.95 9.67
C VAL A 59 0.50 -8.45 9.03
N GLN A 60 1.63 -8.38 9.75
CA GLN A 60 2.92 -8.05 9.15
C GLN A 60 3.59 -9.33 8.64
N ALA A 61 3.57 -9.53 7.32
CA ALA A 61 4.15 -10.68 6.62
C ALA A 61 5.51 -11.15 7.17
N LEU A 62 6.42 -10.20 7.38
CA LEU A 62 7.72 -10.43 8.03
C LEU A 62 7.56 -11.13 9.38
N ASP A 63 6.88 -10.51 10.34
CA ASP A 63 6.79 -11.01 11.72
C ASP A 63 5.97 -12.29 11.85
N VAL A 64 5.00 -12.50 10.95
CA VAL A 64 4.12 -13.68 10.99
C VAL A 64 4.83 -14.94 10.48
N MET A 65 5.62 -14.85 9.41
CA MET A 65 6.08 -16.07 8.71
C MET A 65 7.60 -16.24 8.68
N TRP A 66 8.36 -15.22 8.31
CA TRP A 66 9.75 -15.42 7.88
C TRP A 66 10.80 -14.71 8.75
N ASN A 67 10.40 -13.84 9.68
CA ASN A 67 11.34 -13.22 10.64
C ASN A 67 11.97 -14.27 11.57
N GLN A 68 11.19 -15.26 12.01
CA GLN A 68 11.69 -16.32 12.88
C GLN A 68 12.79 -17.16 12.21
N PRO A 69 12.58 -17.77 11.02
CA PRO A 69 13.64 -18.55 10.38
C PRO A 69 14.85 -17.69 9.97
N PHE A 70 14.62 -16.42 9.57
CA PHE A 70 15.71 -15.47 9.30
C PHE A 70 16.58 -15.25 10.54
N LYS A 71 15.97 -14.93 11.69
CA LYS A 71 16.67 -14.74 12.97
C LYS A 71 17.34 -16.02 13.46
N ALA A 72 16.72 -17.18 13.25
CA ALA A 72 17.31 -18.46 13.60
C ALA A 72 18.62 -18.72 12.83
N SER A 73 18.68 -18.36 11.54
CA SER A 73 19.92 -18.47 10.76
C SER A 73 21.00 -17.48 11.24
N LEU A 74 20.62 -16.26 11.62
CA LEU A 74 21.55 -15.30 12.21
C LEU A 74 22.14 -15.81 13.53
N HIS A 75 21.30 -16.36 14.40
CA HIS A 75 21.74 -16.94 15.68
C HIS A 75 22.68 -18.13 15.45
N ALA A 76 22.37 -19.03 14.51
CA ALA A 76 23.25 -20.14 14.17
C ALA A 76 24.63 -19.66 13.69
N SER A 77 24.68 -18.59 12.89
CA SER A 77 25.95 -18.00 12.42
C SER A 77 26.74 -17.37 13.57
N TYR A 78 26.05 -16.73 14.51
CA TYR A 78 26.66 -16.20 15.72
C TYR A 78 27.21 -17.31 16.63
N ASP A 79 26.45 -18.38 16.83
CA ASP A 79 26.86 -19.52 17.67
C ASP A 79 28.08 -20.23 17.07
N GLU A 80 28.11 -20.41 15.76
CA GLU A 80 29.27 -20.97 15.04
C GLU A 80 30.51 -20.09 15.20
N TRP A 81 30.37 -18.77 15.04
CA TRP A 81 31.48 -17.83 15.28
C TRP A 81 31.92 -17.81 16.74
N LEU A 82 30.98 -17.88 17.69
CA LEU A 82 31.29 -17.91 19.11
C LEU A 82 32.03 -19.19 19.51
N ALA A 83 31.70 -20.33 18.89
CA ALA A 83 32.34 -21.62 19.15
C ALA A 83 33.67 -21.83 18.39
N GLY A 84 33.83 -21.27 17.18
CA GLY A 84 35.05 -21.39 16.37
C GLY A 84 36.17 -20.45 16.81
N ASP A 85 37.34 -20.47 16.16
CA ASP A 85 38.50 -19.63 16.55
C ASP A 85 38.86 -18.54 15.52
N THR A 86 38.10 -18.43 14.43
CA THR A 86 38.36 -17.50 13.33
C THR A 86 37.75 -16.12 13.58
N ASP A 87 38.42 -15.05 13.12
CA ASP A 87 37.92 -13.67 13.13
C ASP A 87 37.48 -13.14 14.51
N LYS A 88 38.03 -13.72 15.59
CA LYS A 88 37.84 -13.23 16.95
C LYS A 88 38.84 -12.12 17.26
N GLN A 89 38.33 -11.05 17.86
CA GLN A 89 39.16 -9.97 18.38
C GLN A 89 38.93 -9.82 19.87
N TYR A 90 39.98 -9.48 20.61
CA TYR A 90 39.92 -9.31 22.04
C TYR A 90 40.26 -7.87 22.44
N THR A 91 39.69 -7.40 23.54
CA THR A 91 40.12 -6.13 24.16
C THR A 91 41.49 -6.32 24.81
N SER A 92 42.16 -5.21 25.17
CA SER A 92 43.41 -5.27 25.94
C SER A 92 43.26 -6.04 27.26
N GLY A 93 42.05 -6.09 27.83
CA GLY A 93 41.72 -6.85 29.03
C GLY A 93 41.34 -8.32 28.77
N GLY A 94 41.49 -8.83 27.53
CA GLY A 94 41.22 -10.23 27.19
C GLY A 94 39.74 -10.59 26.97
N ASN A 95 38.83 -9.62 26.97
CA ASN A 95 37.41 -9.88 26.69
C ASN A 95 37.18 -10.01 25.18
N LEU A 96 36.35 -10.96 24.77
CA LEU A 96 35.93 -11.11 23.37
C LEU A 96 35.14 -9.87 22.93
N LYS A 97 35.53 -9.26 21.81
CA LYS A 97 34.80 -8.17 21.17
C LYS A 97 33.62 -8.73 20.37
N ALA A 98 32.59 -7.89 20.21
CA ALA A 98 31.48 -8.21 19.31
C ALA A 98 31.96 -8.47 17.87
N PRO A 99 31.23 -9.27 17.09
CA PRO A 99 31.49 -9.45 15.66
C PRO A 99 31.63 -8.12 14.92
N SER A 100 32.50 -8.08 13.92
CA SER A 100 32.62 -6.89 13.08
C SER A 100 31.33 -6.63 12.29
N ARG A 101 31.06 -5.38 11.92
CA ARG A 101 29.90 -5.05 11.08
C ARG A 101 29.92 -5.78 9.74
N ARG A 102 31.10 -6.00 9.16
CA ARG A 102 31.27 -6.76 7.92
C ARG A 102 30.79 -8.20 8.10
N LEU A 103 31.23 -8.85 9.17
CA LEU A 103 30.83 -10.21 9.49
C LEU A 103 29.32 -10.33 9.76
N LEU A 104 28.73 -9.35 10.46
CA LEU A 104 27.28 -9.29 10.64
C LEU A 104 26.53 -9.17 9.31
N LEU A 105 27.03 -8.37 8.36
CA LEU A 105 26.43 -8.27 7.02
C LEU A 105 26.54 -9.58 6.25
N ASP A 106 27.67 -10.28 6.35
CA ASP A 106 27.85 -11.58 5.70
C ASP A 106 26.84 -12.60 6.26
N TRP A 107 26.59 -12.61 7.58
CA TRP A 107 25.54 -13.45 8.17
C TRP A 107 24.12 -13.06 7.75
N VAL A 108 23.85 -11.76 7.58
CA VAL A 108 22.56 -11.28 7.04
C VAL A 108 22.35 -11.80 5.62
N LEU A 109 23.39 -11.78 4.77
CA LEU A 109 23.32 -12.33 3.41
C LEU A 109 23.07 -13.85 3.43
N VAL A 110 23.80 -14.59 4.27
CA VAL A 110 23.57 -16.04 4.45
C VAL A 110 22.16 -16.34 4.94
N ALA A 111 21.66 -15.57 5.91
CA ALA A 111 20.30 -15.75 6.43
C ALA A 111 19.24 -15.43 5.37
N TRP A 112 19.47 -14.41 4.53
CA TRP A 112 18.59 -14.04 3.43
C TRP A 112 18.56 -15.13 2.35
N ASP A 113 19.71 -15.65 1.93
CA ASP A 113 19.80 -16.69 0.90
C ASP A 113 19.18 -18.03 1.31
N LYS A 114 19.10 -18.29 2.62
CA LYS A 114 18.42 -19.47 3.18
C LYS A 114 16.90 -19.34 3.25
N LEU A 115 16.35 -18.15 3.09
CA LEU A 115 14.90 -17.96 3.15
C LEU A 115 14.23 -18.56 1.91
N ASP A 116 13.22 -19.39 2.15
CA ASP A 116 12.38 -19.91 1.10
C ASP A 116 11.53 -18.79 0.48
N LYS A 117 11.63 -18.63 -0.83
CA LYS A 117 10.84 -17.66 -1.60
C LYS A 117 9.34 -17.94 -1.48
N ASP A 118 8.93 -19.21 -1.46
CA ASP A 118 7.53 -19.58 -1.36
C ASP A 118 6.96 -19.25 0.02
N LEU A 119 7.79 -19.34 1.08
CA LEU A 119 7.44 -18.86 2.42
C LEU A 119 7.16 -17.35 2.42
N ILE A 120 8.00 -16.57 1.75
CA ILE A 120 7.81 -15.11 1.63
C ILE A 120 6.52 -14.82 0.86
N ILE A 121 6.28 -15.45 -0.29
CA ILE A 121 5.05 -15.25 -1.07
C ILE A 121 3.81 -15.62 -0.26
N LYS A 122 3.84 -16.79 0.41
CA LYS A 122 2.75 -17.26 1.26
C LYS A 122 2.46 -16.30 2.42
N SER A 123 3.47 -15.60 2.94
CA SER A 123 3.29 -14.64 4.03
C SER A 123 2.33 -13.50 3.70
N PHE A 124 2.32 -13.02 2.45
CA PHE A 124 1.38 -11.98 2.02
C PHE A 124 -0.07 -12.49 1.96
N LYS A 125 -0.28 -13.75 1.54
CA LYS A 125 -1.60 -14.39 1.54
C LYS A 125 -2.13 -14.57 2.95
N VAL A 126 -1.36 -15.19 3.85
CA VAL A 126 -1.84 -15.50 5.21
C VAL A 126 -2.04 -14.26 6.09
N CYS A 127 -1.39 -13.16 5.76
CA CYS A 127 -1.61 -11.85 6.39
C CYS A 127 -2.76 -11.05 5.75
N GLY A 128 -3.47 -11.59 4.75
CA GLY A 128 -4.57 -10.93 4.08
C GLY A 128 -4.17 -9.80 3.12
N GLN A 129 -2.88 -9.65 2.81
CA GLN A 129 -2.38 -8.54 1.97
C GLN A 129 -2.50 -8.82 0.47
N SER A 130 -2.49 -10.10 0.07
CA SER A 130 -2.59 -10.52 -1.33
C SER A 130 -3.70 -11.57 -1.56
N VAL A 131 -4.71 -11.59 -0.68
CA VAL A 131 -5.92 -12.39 -0.88
C VAL A 131 -6.83 -11.74 -1.92
N LYS A 132 -7.68 -12.54 -2.57
CA LYS A 132 -8.67 -12.02 -3.52
C LYS A 132 -9.69 -11.13 -2.81
N PRO A 133 -10.10 -10.02 -3.44
CA PRO A 133 -11.07 -9.10 -2.87
C PRO A 133 -12.49 -9.68 -2.78
N ASP A 134 -12.80 -10.73 -3.56
CA ASP A 134 -14.10 -11.43 -3.55
C ASP A 134 -14.35 -12.30 -2.31
N GLY A 135 -13.37 -12.40 -1.41
CA GLY A 135 -13.47 -13.20 -0.18
C GLY A 135 -13.28 -14.70 -0.36
N SER A 136 -13.05 -15.19 -1.59
CA SER A 136 -12.84 -16.63 -1.87
C SER A 136 -11.58 -17.23 -1.23
N GLU A 137 -10.71 -16.39 -0.65
CA GLU A 137 -9.45 -16.77 -0.01
C GLU A 137 -9.35 -16.29 1.46
N ASP A 138 -10.45 -15.85 2.07
CA ASP A 138 -10.46 -15.37 3.45
C ASP A 138 -10.12 -16.46 4.48
N ASP A 139 -10.30 -17.72 4.10
CA ASP A 139 -9.93 -18.88 4.90
C ASP A 139 -8.40 -19.00 5.08
N LEU A 140 -7.63 -18.44 4.16
CA LEU A 140 -6.17 -18.42 4.22
C LEU A 140 -5.64 -17.45 5.28
N ILE A 141 -6.40 -16.42 5.65
CA ILE A 141 -6.00 -15.38 6.60
C ILE A 141 -5.82 -16.00 8.00
N LEU A 142 -4.57 -16.04 8.47
CA LEU A 142 -4.19 -16.83 9.64
C LEU A 142 -4.88 -16.35 10.90
N CYS A 143 -4.89 -15.04 11.17
CA CYS A 143 -5.47 -14.49 12.39
C CYS A 143 -7.01 -14.63 12.46
N PHE A 144 -7.66 -14.94 11.32
CA PHE A 144 -9.10 -15.14 11.21
C PHE A 144 -9.53 -16.61 11.30
N ARG A 145 -8.59 -17.55 11.45
CA ARG A 145 -8.92 -18.97 11.62
C ARG A 145 -9.62 -19.23 12.95
N GLU A 146 -10.38 -20.31 13.01
CA GLU A 146 -11.03 -20.74 14.24
C GLU A 146 -10.01 -20.94 15.37
N GLY A 147 -10.34 -20.49 16.57
CA GLY A 147 -9.46 -20.52 17.74
C GLY A 147 -8.37 -19.44 17.77
N GLN A 148 -8.24 -18.59 16.74
CA GLN A 148 -7.29 -17.48 16.75
C GLN A 148 -7.89 -16.21 17.39
N PRO A 149 -7.06 -15.29 17.95
CA PRO A 149 -7.55 -14.10 18.64
C PRO A 149 -8.42 -13.17 17.78
N CYS A 150 -8.30 -13.23 16.44
CA CYS A 150 -9.04 -12.39 15.51
C CYS A 150 -10.05 -13.20 14.67
N ALA A 151 -10.51 -14.37 15.12
CA ALA A 151 -11.44 -15.22 14.36
C ALA A 151 -12.71 -14.46 13.89
N ALA A 152 -13.28 -13.60 14.74
CA ALA A 152 -14.43 -12.76 14.40
C ALA A 152 -14.17 -11.77 13.24
N GLY A 153 -12.89 -11.52 12.92
CA GLY A 153 -12.48 -10.66 11.83
C GLY A 153 -12.92 -11.16 10.46
N ARG A 154 -13.14 -12.48 10.28
CA ARG A 154 -13.69 -13.02 9.03
C ARG A 154 -15.08 -12.46 8.74
N GLN A 155 -15.99 -12.57 9.71
CA GLN A 155 -17.35 -12.06 9.56
C GLN A 155 -17.37 -10.53 9.41
N ALA A 156 -16.51 -9.82 10.15
CA ALA A 156 -16.37 -8.38 10.02
C ALA A 156 -15.88 -7.95 8.63
N LEU A 157 -14.94 -8.70 8.03
CA LEU A 157 -14.45 -8.46 6.67
C LEU A 157 -15.54 -8.70 5.63
N THR A 158 -16.29 -9.81 5.74
CA THR A 158 -17.45 -10.07 4.87
C THR A 158 -18.48 -8.94 4.96
N ALA A 159 -18.84 -8.51 6.17
CA ALA A 159 -19.77 -7.40 6.37
C ALA A 159 -19.23 -6.05 5.87
N ALA A 160 -17.91 -5.83 5.89
CA ALA A 160 -17.30 -4.64 5.30
C ALA A 160 -17.44 -4.63 3.77
N ARG A 161 -17.18 -5.77 3.12
CA ARG A 161 -17.33 -5.89 1.65
C ARG A 161 -18.77 -5.65 1.18
N LEU A 162 -19.75 -6.27 1.85
CA LEU A 162 -21.17 -6.06 1.52
C LEU A 162 -21.59 -4.58 1.67
N ARG A 163 -21.03 -3.87 2.67
CA ARG A 163 -21.27 -2.44 2.83
C ARG A 163 -20.62 -1.62 1.72
N GLU A 164 -19.40 -1.96 1.31
CA GLU A 164 -18.74 -1.29 0.18
C GLU A 164 -19.46 -1.52 -1.14
N GLU A 165 -19.95 -2.73 -1.40
CA GLU A 165 -20.77 -3.06 -2.57
C GLU A 165 -22.09 -2.27 -2.56
N GLY A 166 -22.79 -2.24 -1.42
CA GLY A 166 -24.00 -1.44 -1.27
C GLY A 166 -23.76 0.06 -1.49
N ASN A 167 -22.66 0.60 -0.97
CA ASN A 167 -22.30 2.00 -1.19
C ASN A 167 -21.97 2.29 -2.66
N ARG A 168 -21.34 1.35 -3.38
CA ARG A 168 -21.02 1.52 -4.80
C ARG A 168 -22.30 1.55 -5.64
N HIS A 169 -23.22 0.64 -5.38
CA HIS A 169 -24.52 0.62 -6.07
C HIS A 169 -25.37 1.87 -5.77
N ALA A 170 -25.31 2.40 -4.54
CA ALA A 170 -25.99 3.64 -4.21
C ALA A 170 -25.40 4.84 -4.99
N ALA A 171 -24.07 4.94 -5.08
CA ALA A 171 -23.41 6.00 -5.84
C ALA A 171 -23.72 5.92 -7.34
N GLU A 172 -23.71 4.72 -7.93
CA GLU A 172 -24.11 4.50 -9.34
C GLU A 172 -25.55 4.96 -9.59
N HIS A 173 -26.48 4.67 -8.66
CA HIS A 173 -27.87 5.11 -8.78
C HIS A 173 -28.04 6.63 -8.63
N GLU A 174 -27.27 7.29 -7.75
CA GLU A 174 -27.27 8.75 -7.62
C GLU A 174 -26.73 9.43 -8.90
N GLU A 175 -25.67 8.89 -9.50
CA GLU A 175 -25.14 9.38 -10.79
C GLU A 175 -26.16 9.20 -11.92
N ASP A 176 -26.84 8.04 -12.00
CA ASP A 176 -27.90 7.78 -12.98
C ASP A 176 -29.11 8.73 -12.79
N GLU A 177 -29.51 9.02 -11.55
CA GLU A 177 -30.59 9.98 -11.24
C GLU A 177 -30.20 11.42 -11.61
N GLU A 178 -28.97 11.85 -11.32
CA GLU A 178 -28.46 13.16 -11.72
C GLU A 178 -28.37 13.30 -13.25
N GLU A 179 -27.94 12.25 -13.97
CA GLU A 179 -27.91 12.24 -15.43
C GLU A 179 -29.33 12.34 -16.03
N LEU A 180 -30.31 11.61 -15.45
CA LEU A 180 -31.69 11.65 -15.89
C LEU A 180 -32.31 13.04 -15.69
N TYR A 181 -32.11 13.65 -14.52
CA TYR A 181 -32.58 14.99 -14.19
C TYR A 181 -31.97 16.06 -15.11
N ASN A 182 -30.66 15.97 -15.37
CA ASN A 182 -29.99 16.89 -16.28
C ASN A 182 -30.49 16.76 -17.73
N ASN A 183 -30.81 15.54 -18.17
CA ASN A 183 -31.38 15.31 -19.49
C ASN A 183 -32.83 15.83 -19.61
N GLU A 184 -33.64 15.74 -18.55
CA GLU A 184 -35.02 16.26 -18.52
C GLU A 184 -35.04 17.81 -18.62
N LEU A 185 -34.10 18.50 -17.97
CA LEU A 185 -33.96 19.96 -18.03
C LEU A 185 -33.61 20.50 -19.43
N VAL A 186 -32.91 19.71 -20.24
CA VAL A 186 -32.52 20.08 -21.61
C VAL A 186 -33.71 20.00 -22.58
N VAL A 187 -34.72 19.17 -22.30
CA VAL A 187 -35.91 19.04 -23.14
C VAL A 187 -36.92 20.18 -22.89
N GLU A 188 -37.01 20.71 -21.66
CA GLU A 188 -37.97 21.78 -21.34
C GLU A 188 -37.58 23.18 -21.84
N THR A 189 -36.34 23.40 -22.28
CA THR A 189 -35.85 24.73 -22.72
C THR A 189 -35.81 24.91 -24.25
N GLY A 190 -36.34 23.97 -25.03
CA GLY A 190 -36.21 23.93 -26.49
C GLY A 190 -37.53 23.81 -27.27
N ALA A 191 -38.54 24.62 -26.97
CA ALA A 191 -39.72 24.73 -27.84
C ALA A 191 -40.34 26.14 -27.82
N SER A 192 -39.89 27.00 -28.73
CA SER A 192 -40.75 28.02 -29.35
C SER A 192 -40.23 28.36 -30.75
N ASP A 193 -40.79 27.69 -31.76
CA ASP A 193 -40.76 28.11 -33.16
C ASP A 193 -41.85 29.16 -33.39
N GLU A 194 -41.52 30.26 -34.07
CA GLU A 194 -42.32 31.14 -34.95
C GLU A 194 -41.44 32.40 -35.18
N GLU A 195 -41.15 32.91 -36.38
CA GLU A 195 -41.82 32.84 -37.67
C GLU A 195 -40.79 33.29 -38.75
N ILE A 196 -40.74 32.60 -39.89
CA ILE A 196 -40.04 33.06 -41.10
C ILE A 196 -40.98 34.02 -41.83
N THR A 197 -40.57 35.28 -42.05
CA THR A 197 -41.10 36.09 -43.15
C THR A 197 -39.98 36.88 -43.84
N GLU A 198 -39.84 36.66 -45.15
CA GLU A 198 -39.05 37.46 -46.08
C GLU A 198 -39.70 38.83 -46.30
N ARG A 199 -38.90 39.90 -46.42
CA ARG A 199 -39.22 41.06 -47.27
C ARG A 199 -37.99 41.93 -47.58
N ASP A 200 -37.81 42.16 -48.88
CA ASP A 200 -36.83 43.00 -49.56
C ASP A 200 -36.99 44.53 -49.34
N GLU A 201 -36.00 45.27 -49.89
CA GLU A 201 -35.91 46.71 -50.26
C GLU A 201 -35.09 47.60 -49.29
N GLU A 202 -33.85 47.95 -49.65
CA GLU A 202 -33.41 49.24 -50.27
C GLU A 202 -33.38 50.39 -49.23
N GLU A 203 -32.39 51.29 -49.08
CA GLU A 203 -31.35 51.88 -49.92
C GLU A 203 -30.38 52.69 -48.99
N GLU A 204 -29.20 53.03 -49.54
CA GLU A 204 -28.21 54.12 -49.28
C GLU A 204 -28.39 55.11 -48.09
N GLU A 205 -27.36 55.58 -47.39
CA GLU A 205 -26.34 56.58 -47.80
C GLU A 205 -25.29 56.72 -46.65
N SER A 206 -23.99 56.53 -46.90
CA SER A 206 -22.92 57.56 -47.03
C SER A 206 -22.37 58.20 -45.72
N VAL A 207 -21.07 57.98 -45.38
CA VAL A 207 -19.90 58.93 -45.51
C VAL A 207 -19.78 59.85 -44.26
N GLU A 208 -18.71 59.95 -43.46
CA GLU A 208 -17.31 60.49 -43.61
C GLU A 208 -16.46 60.04 -42.39
N GLU A 209 -15.18 59.65 -42.52
CA GLU A 209 -13.91 60.44 -42.36
C GLU A 209 -13.83 61.21 -41.00
N ASP A 210 -12.79 61.13 -40.16
CA ASP A 210 -11.34 60.86 -40.28
C ASP A 210 -10.81 60.02 -39.09
#